data_AF-A0A971RVZ5-F1
#
_entry.id   AF-A0A971RVZ5-F1
#
_cell.length_a   1.000
_cell.length_b   1.000
_cell.length_c   1.000
_cell.angle_alpha   90.00
_cell.angle_beta   90.00
_cell.angle_gamma   90.00
#
_symmetry.space_group_name_H-M   'P 1'
#
loop_
_entity.id
_entity.type
_entity.pdbx_description
1 polymer ?
#
loop_
_entity_poly.entity_id
_entity_poly.type
_entity_poly.pdbx_seq_one_letter_code
_entity_poly.pdbx_strand_id
1 'polypeptide(L)'
;MIVFERGSREYKGNLHLHTTASDGRLSPLEAAQAYEAAGYDFIAVTDHRRLTILEDYQGPMALLRGIELDDNLSQSEVIHLLGIGVDQDFTRHLRPGLPSQEALELIHAHGGLCFLAHPHWSLNRLSTLQALQGLDGVEIYNGFSGPPYNPPRAEATQLLDLLAVEGQLLPTIATDDTHYYGHERFTGFTLVQADSNSPGAILEALRQGRYYASCGPRFERVSLVGDRVEVACSPVQHIIFHSNLPWNGGRVVSGEALTQGNYRLNRDGGERFVRVVLEDSQGRRAWLNPFSL
;
A
#
# COMPACT_ATOMS: atom_id res chain seq x y z
N MET A 1 21.57 2.01 12.05
CA MET A 1 20.49 1.03 11.79
C MET A 1 20.07 1.17 10.33
N ILE A 2 20.01 0.07 9.59
CA ILE A 2 19.40 0.08 8.25
C ILE A 2 17.88 0.01 8.43
N VAL A 3 17.17 0.96 7.85
CA VAL A 3 15.69 0.98 7.82
C VAL A 3 15.21 0.24 6.58
N PHE A 4 15.85 0.53 5.45
CA PHE A 4 15.60 -0.13 4.17
C PHE A 4 16.90 -0.17 3.38
N GLU A 5 17.15 -1.26 2.68
CA GLU A 5 18.24 -1.33 1.71
C GLU A 5 17.76 -2.17 0.54
N ARG A 6 17.97 -1.69 -0.68
CA ARG A 6 17.53 -2.39 -1.87
C ARG A 6 18.26 -3.72 -2.02
N GLY A 7 17.51 -4.82 -1.93
CA GLY A 7 18.03 -6.16 -2.19
C GLY A 7 18.19 -6.45 -3.69
N SER A 8 18.85 -7.56 -4.01
CA SER A 8 19.01 -8.01 -5.40
C SER A 8 17.73 -8.58 -6.03
N ARG A 9 16.70 -8.84 -5.23
CA ARG A 9 15.42 -9.42 -5.64
C ARG A 9 14.29 -8.57 -5.09
N GLU A 10 13.72 -7.78 -5.98
CA GLU A 10 12.60 -6.89 -5.70
C GLU A 10 11.55 -7.08 -6.79
N TYR A 11 10.31 -7.25 -6.38
CA TYR A 11 9.19 -7.61 -7.23
C TYR A 11 8.15 -6.50 -7.19
N LYS A 12 7.70 -6.06 -8.36
CA LYS A 12 6.66 -5.05 -8.52
C LYS A 12 5.30 -5.74 -8.55
N GLY A 13 4.39 -5.35 -7.67
CA GLY A 13 3.05 -5.92 -7.66
C GLY A 13 1.93 -4.91 -7.45
N ASN A 14 0.72 -5.34 -7.82
CA ASN A 14 -0.52 -4.66 -7.51
C ASN A 14 -1.38 -5.55 -6.61
N LEU A 15 -1.88 -5.00 -5.51
CA LEU A 15 -2.64 -5.74 -4.50
C LEU A 15 -4.14 -5.47 -4.55
N HIS A 16 -4.61 -4.60 -5.46
CA HIS A 16 -6.01 -4.23 -5.57
C HIS A 16 -6.41 -4.10 -7.04
N LEU A 17 -7.22 -5.04 -7.54
CA LEU A 17 -7.81 -4.98 -8.87
C LEU A 17 -9.08 -5.84 -8.99
N HIS A 18 -9.94 -5.46 -9.93
CA HIS A 18 -11.23 -6.08 -10.18
C HIS A 18 -11.30 -6.66 -11.59
N THR A 19 -12.06 -7.74 -11.71
CA THR A 19 -12.27 -8.48 -12.96
C THR A 19 -13.75 -8.62 -13.24
N THR A 20 -14.12 -9.28 -14.34
CA THR A 20 -15.51 -9.63 -14.62
C THR A 20 -16.16 -10.57 -13.59
N ALA A 21 -15.41 -11.04 -12.57
CA ALA A 21 -15.96 -11.84 -11.50
C ALA A 21 -16.66 -11.00 -10.41
N SER A 22 -16.36 -9.69 -10.30
CA SER A 22 -17.21 -8.66 -9.69
C SER A 22 -17.71 -7.65 -10.74
N ASP A 23 -16.98 -6.56 -10.94
CA ASP A 23 -17.42 -5.35 -11.63
C ASP A 23 -16.32 -4.73 -12.52
N GLY A 24 -15.15 -5.37 -12.61
CA GLY A 24 -14.13 -5.03 -13.61
C GLY A 24 -14.53 -5.46 -15.03
N ARG A 25 -13.81 -4.95 -16.04
CA ARG A 25 -14.11 -5.20 -17.47
C ARG A 25 -13.28 -6.28 -18.15
N LEU A 26 -12.15 -6.68 -17.57
CA LEU A 26 -11.35 -7.78 -18.11
C LEU A 26 -11.63 -9.07 -17.36
N SER A 27 -11.60 -10.19 -18.07
CA SER A 27 -11.62 -11.49 -17.40
C SER A 27 -10.38 -11.65 -16.51
N PRO A 28 -10.41 -12.53 -15.50
CA PRO A 28 -9.26 -12.76 -14.63
C PRO A 28 -7.97 -13.06 -15.42
N LEU A 29 -8.05 -13.90 -16.45
CA LEU A 29 -6.90 -14.25 -17.29
C LEU A 29 -6.38 -13.04 -18.08
N GLU A 30 -7.26 -12.25 -18.70
CA GLU A 30 -6.88 -11.04 -19.45
C GLU A 30 -6.26 -9.99 -18.52
N ALA A 31 -6.80 -9.84 -17.31
CA ALA A 31 -6.25 -8.95 -16.30
C ALA A 31 -4.82 -9.36 -15.89
N ALA A 32 -4.60 -10.65 -15.61
CA ALA A 32 -3.28 -11.18 -15.30
C ALA A 32 -2.27 -10.96 -16.45
N GLN A 33 -2.68 -11.26 -17.68
CA GLN A 33 -1.86 -11.05 -18.88
C GLN A 33 -1.52 -9.56 -19.09
N ALA A 34 -2.46 -8.65 -18.81
CA ALA A 34 -2.23 -7.22 -18.93
C ALA A 34 -1.19 -6.71 -17.92
N TYR A 35 -1.23 -7.19 -16.67
CA TYR A 35 -0.24 -6.83 -15.65
C TYR A 35 1.14 -7.42 -15.95
N GLU A 36 1.21 -8.67 -16.40
CA GLU A 36 2.45 -9.29 -16.85
C GLU A 36 3.08 -8.49 -18.00
N ALA A 37 2.29 -8.10 -19.00
CA ALA A 37 2.76 -7.28 -20.11
C ALA A 37 3.21 -5.87 -19.68
N ALA A 38 2.68 -5.35 -18.56
CA ALA A 38 3.09 -4.09 -17.96
C ALA A 38 4.31 -4.22 -17.02
N GLY A 39 4.94 -5.40 -16.96
CA GLY A 39 6.15 -5.66 -16.18
C GLY A 39 5.90 -5.78 -14.68
N TYR A 40 4.71 -6.25 -14.28
CA TYR A 40 4.45 -6.65 -12.90
C TYR A 40 4.87 -8.10 -12.67
N ASP A 41 5.42 -8.35 -11.49
CA ASP A 41 5.91 -9.65 -11.05
C ASP A 41 4.84 -10.42 -10.26
N PHE A 42 3.90 -9.73 -9.60
CA PHE A 42 2.80 -10.37 -8.90
C PHE A 42 1.53 -9.51 -8.89
N ILE A 43 0.38 -10.17 -8.73
CA ILE A 43 -0.89 -9.49 -8.46
C ILE A 43 -1.71 -10.22 -7.39
N ALA A 44 -2.60 -9.49 -6.72
CA ALA A 44 -3.75 -10.06 -6.03
C ALA A 44 -5.02 -9.62 -6.77
N VAL A 45 -5.84 -10.59 -7.19
CA VAL A 45 -7.18 -10.30 -7.72
C VAL A 45 -8.12 -10.20 -6.54
N THR A 46 -8.75 -9.04 -6.34
CA THR A 46 -9.52 -8.69 -5.14
C THR A 46 -10.97 -8.37 -5.48
N ASP A 47 -11.60 -9.20 -6.30
CA ASP A 47 -13.02 -9.03 -6.64
C ASP A 47 -13.91 -8.91 -5.39
N HIS A 48 -14.94 -8.07 -5.46
CA HIS A 48 -15.81 -7.79 -4.33
C HIS A 48 -16.46 -9.05 -3.78
N ARG A 49 -16.14 -9.38 -2.53
CA ARG A 49 -16.63 -10.53 -1.76
C ARG A 49 -16.52 -11.87 -2.49
N ARG A 50 -15.56 -12.00 -3.42
CA ARG A 50 -15.34 -13.21 -4.20
C ARG A 50 -13.87 -13.56 -4.28
N LEU A 51 -13.55 -14.82 -3.97
CA LEU A 51 -12.23 -15.37 -4.30
C LEU A 51 -12.20 -15.83 -5.75
N THR A 52 -11.45 -15.11 -6.56
CA THR A 52 -11.23 -15.43 -7.97
C THR A 52 -9.91 -16.18 -8.12
N ILE A 53 -10.00 -17.46 -8.48
CA ILE A 53 -8.84 -18.35 -8.67
C ILE A 53 -8.60 -18.56 -10.17
N LEU A 54 -7.37 -18.33 -10.62
CA LEU A 54 -6.97 -18.46 -12.01
C LEU A 54 -6.20 -19.78 -12.20
N GLU A 55 -6.92 -20.89 -12.26
CA GLU A 55 -6.30 -22.23 -12.42
C GLU A 55 -5.59 -22.39 -13.77
N ASP A 56 -6.10 -21.73 -14.82
CA ASP A 56 -5.58 -21.82 -16.19
C ASP A 56 -4.40 -20.88 -16.47
N TYR A 57 -3.99 -20.04 -15.51
CA TYR A 57 -2.84 -19.16 -15.69
C TYR A 57 -1.52 -19.94 -15.61
N GLN A 58 -0.70 -19.85 -16.66
CA GLN A 58 0.56 -20.59 -16.81
C GLN A 58 1.78 -19.66 -16.98
N GLY A 59 1.63 -18.37 -16.68
CA GLY A 59 2.70 -17.38 -16.82
C GLY A 59 3.61 -17.28 -15.58
N PRO A 60 4.69 -16.48 -15.65
CA PRO A 60 5.69 -16.35 -14.58
C PRO A 60 5.27 -15.46 -13.40
N MET A 61 4.15 -14.74 -13.50
CA MET A 61 3.68 -13.82 -12.45
C MET A 61 3.14 -14.60 -11.25
N ALA A 62 3.47 -14.18 -10.03
CA ALA A 62 2.87 -14.77 -8.84
C ALA A 62 1.42 -14.28 -8.68
N LEU A 63 0.49 -15.21 -8.53
CA LEU A 63 -0.91 -14.91 -8.24
C LEU A 63 -1.20 -15.11 -6.76
N LEU A 64 -1.53 -14.03 -6.07
CA LEU A 64 -1.98 -14.06 -4.68
C LEU A 64 -3.51 -14.19 -4.65
N ARG A 65 -4.03 -15.00 -3.73
CA ARG A 65 -5.46 -15.02 -3.44
C ARG A 65 -5.84 -13.70 -2.80
N GLY A 66 -6.79 -12.99 -3.39
CA GLY A 66 -7.26 -11.70 -2.91
C GLY A 66 -8.77 -11.67 -2.83
N ILE A 67 -9.28 -10.81 -1.97
CA ILE A 67 -10.70 -10.47 -1.87
C ILE A 67 -10.84 -9.07 -1.31
N GLU A 68 -11.83 -8.32 -1.76
CA GLU A 68 -12.21 -7.07 -1.11
C GLU A 68 -13.54 -7.24 -0.38
N LEU A 69 -13.61 -6.77 0.86
CA LEU A 69 -14.81 -6.76 1.69
C LEU A 69 -15.24 -5.33 2.00
N ASP A 70 -16.55 -5.10 2.01
CA ASP A 70 -17.17 -3.82 2.32
C ASP A 70 -18.00 -3.87 3.62
N ASP A 71 -18.03 -2.73 4.32
CA ASP A 71 -18.87 -2.48 5.49
C ASP A 71 -19.40 -1.03 5.49
N ASN A 72 -20.72 -0.87 5.43
CA ASN A 72 -21.36 0.44 5.38
C ASN A 72 -21.63 0.96 6.80
N LEU A 73 -20.73 1.81 7.31
CA LEU A 73 -20.87 2.39 8.64
C LEU A 73 -21.97 3.46 8.73
N SER A 74 -22.16 4.23 7.68
CA SER A 74 -23.21 5.25 7.57
C SER A 74 -23.51 5.61 6.12
N GLN A 75 -24.43 6.56 5.89
CA GLN A 75 -24.70 7.09 4.54
C GLN A 75 -23.50 7.82 3.92
N SER A 76 -22.51 8.21 4.72
CA SER A 76 -21.37 9.04 4.28
C SER A 76 -20.01 8.42 4.56
N GLU A 77 -19.96 7.17 5.03
CA GLU A 77 -18.72 6.49 5.41
C GLU A 77 -18.89 4.99 5.24
N VAL A 78 -17.95 4.40 4.50
CA VAL A 78 -17.86 2.96 4.21
C VAL A 78 -16.45 2.49 4.55
N ILE A 79 -16.24 1.24 4.92
CA ILE A 79 -14.91 0.65 5.01
C ILE A 79 -14.77 -0.37 3.90
N HIS A 80 -13.60 -0.39 3.26
CA HIS A 80 -13.19 -1.46 2.36
C HIS A 80 -11.90 -2.10 2.88
N LEU A 81 -11.87 -3.43 2.95
CA LEU A 81 -10.74 -4.20 3.44
C LEU A 81 -10.28 -5.19 2.36
N LEU A 82 -8.98 -5.19 2.08
CA LEU A 82 -8.35 -6.20 1.25
C LEU A 82 -7.87 -7.35 2.12
N GLY A 83 -8.35 -8.55 1.84
CA GLY A 83 -7.79 -9.80 2.36
C GLY A 83 -6.80 -10.38 1.36
N ILE A 84 -5.51 -10.38 1.68
CA ILE A 84 -4.44 -10.83 0.79
C ILE A 84 -3.81 -12.11 1.34
N GLY A 85 -3.83 -13.19 0.55
CA GLY A 85 -3.27 -14.49 0.92
C GLY A 85 -4.19 -15.36 1.76
N VAL A 86 -5.51 -15.09 1.79
CA VAL A 86 -6.49 -15.95 2.47
C VAL A 86 -6.59 -17.34 1.82
N ASP A 87 -6.95 -18.34 2.61
CA ASP A 87 -7.18 -19.70 2.10
C ASP A 87 -8.44 -19.82 1.21
N GLN A 88 -8.68 -21.00 0.65
CA GLN A 88 -9.80 -21.26 -0.28
C GLN A 88 -11.16 -21.34 0.39
N ASP A 89 -11.19 -21.60 1.69
CA ASP A 89 -12.42 -21.83 2.44
C ASP A 89 -12.96 -20.51 3.05
N PHE A 90 -12.15 -19.44 3.05
CA PHE A 90 -12.50 -18.11 3.55
C PHE A 90 -13.93 -17.65 3.24
N THR A 91 -14.37 -17.76 1.97
CA THR A 91 -15.69 -17.27 1.55
C THR A 91 -16.86 -18.03 2.19
N ARG A 92 -16.65 -19.25 2.69
CA ARG A 92 -17.69 -20.03 3.41
C ARG A 92 -18.08 -19.42 4.75
N HIS A 93 -17.23 -18.54 5.28
CA HIS A 93 -17.42 -17.88 6.57
C HIS A 93 -17.96 -16.46 6.44
N LEU A 94 -18.10 -15.94 5.22
CA LEU A 94 -18.66 -14.62 4.97
C LEU A 94 -20.17 -14.61 5.16
N ARG A 95 -20.67 -13.49 5.70
CA ARG A 95 -22.10 -13.23 5.87
C ARG A 95 -22.42 -11.78 5.52
N PRO A 96 -23.65 -11.47 5.06
CA PRO A 96 -24.06 -10.09 4.85
C PRO A 96 -23.94 -9.25 6.12
N GLY A 97 -23.43 -8.02 5.98
CA GLY A 97 -23.27 -7.10 7.11
C GLY A 97 -22.22 -7.53 8.14
N LEU A 98 -21.21 -8.28 7.72
CA LEU A 98 -20.05 -8.61 8.57
C LEU A 98 -19.32 -7.31 8.96
N PRO A 99 -19.22 -6.98 10.26
CA PRO A 99 -18.53 -5.76 10.69
C PRO A 99 -17.04 -5.80 10.36
N SER A 100 -16.45 -4.64 10.09
CA SER A 100 -15.07 -4.49 9.64
C SER A 100 -14.03 -5.14 10.58
N GLN A 101 -14.19 -5.01 11.90
CA GLN A 101 -13.28 -5.61 12.87
C GLN A 101 -13.37 -7.16 12.84
N GLU A 102 -14.58 -7.71 12.72
CA GLU A 102 -14.75 -9.17 12.59
C GLU A 102 -14.24 -9.69 11.24
N ALA A 103 -14.41 -8.91 10.17
CA ALA A 103 -13.88 -9.22 8.85
C ALA A 103 -12.35 -9.30 8.85
N LEU A 104 -11.69 -8.33 9.49
CA LEU A 104 -10.24 -8.32 9.70
C LEU A 104 -9.77 -9.57 10.46
N GLU A 105 -10.40 -9.87 11.59
CA GLU A 105 -10.06 -11.05 12.40
C GLU A 105 -10.26 -12.36 11.62
N LEU A 106 -11.31 -12.42 10.79
CA LEU A 106 -11.55 -13.55 9.90
C LEU A 106 -10.46 -13.69 8.83
N ILE A 107 -10.01 -12.58 8.22
CA ILE A 107 -8.90 -12.59 7.24
C ILE A 107 -7.65 -13.21 7.87
N HIS A 108 -7.31 -12.79 9.10
CA HIS A 108 -6.18 -13.33 9.84
C HIS A 108 -6.35 -14.80 10.21
N ALA A 109 -7.55 -15.20 10.65
CA ALA A 109 -7.85 -16.60 10.99
C ALA A 109 -7.66 -17.55 9.80
N HIS A 110 -7.78 -17.04 8.57
CA HIS A 110 -7.55 -17.76 7.31
C HIS A 110 -6.17 -17.45 6.69
N GLY A 111 -5.21 -16.97 7.49
CA GLY A 111 -3.81 -16.80 7.12
C GLY A 111 -3.49 -15.57 6.27
N GLY A 112 -4.50 -14.77 5.92
CA GLY A 112 -4.36 -13.58 5.10
C GLY A 112 -3.81 -12.39 5.88
N LEU A 113 -3.39 -11.38 5.13
CA LEU A 113 -3.06 -10.03 5.59
C LEU A 113 -4.24 -9.10 5.27
N CYS A 114 -4.57 -8.20 6.19
CA CYS A 114 -5.68 -7.26 6.06
C CYS A 114 -5.15 -5.84 5.84
N PHE A 115 -5.42 -5.27 4.66
CA PHE A 115 -5.11 -3.88 4.33
C PHE A 115 -6.38 -3.05 4.24
N LEU A 116 -6.39 -1.84 4.79
CA LEU A 116 -7.47 -0.88 4.58
C LEU A 116 -7.36 -0.26 3.18
N ALA A 117 -8.41 -0.38 2.37
CA ALA A 117 -8.46 0.18 1.02
C ALA A 117 -8.94 1.64 1.02
N HIS A 118 -8.31 2.46 0.17
CA HIS A 118 -8.64 3.83 -0.22
C HIS A 118 -9.44 4.66 0.80
N PRO A 119 -8.89 4.90 2.01
CA PRO A 119 -9.65 5.48 3.12
C PRO A 119 -10.20 6.88 2.83
N HIS A 120 -9.52 7.66 1.97
CA HIS A 120 -10.02 8.97 1.56
C HIS A 120 -11.22 8.89 0.61
N TRP A 121 -11.23 7.96 -0.35
CA TRP A 121 -12.39 7.74 -1.22
C TRP A 121 -13.60 7.34 -0.39
N SER A 122 -13.38 6.43 0.55
CA SER A 122 -14.35 5.89 1.50
C SER A 122 -14.80 6.85 2.61
N LEU A 123 -14.27 8.08 2.63
CA LEU A 123 -14.57 9.12 3.63
C LEU A 123 -14.29 8.69 5.07
N ASN A 124 -13.29 7.81 5.26
CA ASN A 124 -12.96 7.35 6.59
C ASN A 124 -12.41 8.48 7.46
N ARG A 125 -12.91 8.52 8.69
CA ARG A 125 -12.50 9.47 9.72
C ARG A 125 -11.32 8.91 10.50
N LEU A 126 -10.55 9.80 11.14
CA LEU A 126 -9.48 9.39 12.05
C LEU A 126 -10.00 8.45 13.15
N SER A 127 -11.15 8.77 13.75
CA SER A 127 -11.77 7.93 14.78
C SER A 127 -12.14 6.53 14.29
N THR A 128 -12.49 6.41 13.00
CA THR A 128 -12.85 5.14 12.38
C THR A 128 -11.62 4.25 12.22
N LEU A 129 -10.52 4.82 11.72
CA LEU A 129 -9.24 4.11 11.62
C LEU A 129 -8.71 3.74 13.01
N GLN A 130 -8.78 4.66 13.98
CA GLN A 130 -8.36 4.39 15.37
C GLN A 130 -9.12 3.22 16.01
N ALA A 131 -10.37 3.00 15.63
CA ALA A 131 -11.19 1.92 16.16
C ALA A 131 -10.84 0.54 15.56
N LEU A 132 -10.27 0.49 14.36
CA LEU A 132 -9.81 -0.76 13.72
C LEU A 132 -8.44 -1.16 14.28
N GLN A 133 -8.40 -2.28 14.98
CA GLN A 133 -7.17 -2.79 15.60
C GLN A 133 -6.68 -4.03 14.85
N GLY A 134 -5.38 -4.06 14.53
CA GLY A 134 -4.73 -5.20 13.90
C GLY A 134 -4.61 -5.13 12.38
N LEU A 135 -4.82 -3.98 11.74
CA LEU A 135 -4.53 -3.84 10.31
C LEU A 135 -3.04 -4.12 10.03
N ASP A 136 -2.75 -4.89 8.98
CA ASP A 136 -1.37 -5.13 8.52
C ASP A 136 -0.83 -3.94 7.70
N GLY A 137 -1.74 -3.12 7.16
CA GLY A 137 -1.38 -1.89 6.49
C GLY A 137 -2.60 -1.16 5.90
N VAL A 138 -2.30 -0.18 5.05
CA VAL A 138 -3.30 0.70 4.44
C VAL A 138 -2.84 1.19 3.08
N GLU A 139 -3.78 1.40 2.17
CA GLU A 139 -3.52 2.09 0.91
C GLU A 139 -3.20 3.56 1.18
N ILE A 140 -1.94 3.95 0.97
CA ILE A 140 -1.54 5.36 0.95
C ILE A 140 -1.83 6.01 -0.40
N TYR A 141 -1.86 5.22 -1.46
CA TYR A 141 -2.22 5.65 -2.80
C TYR A 141 -3.13 4.61 -3.48
N ASN A 142 -4.21 5.10 -4.08
CA ASN A 142 -5.16 4.32 -4.86
C ASN A 142 -5.46 5.05 -6.18
N GLY A 143 -5.13 4.43 -7.30
CA GLY A 143 -5.22 5.02 -8.64
C GLY A 143 -6.64 5.40 -9.07
N PHE A 144 -7.61 4.54 -8.77
CA PHE A 144 -9.02 4.74 -9.13
C PHE A 144 -9.67 5.89 -8.36
N SER A 145 -9.20 6.15 -7.14
CA SER A 145 -9.68 7.20 -6.24
C SER A 145 -9.32 8.63 -6.67
N GLY A 146 -8.87 8.84 -7.91
CA GLY A 146 -8.56 10.15 -8.49
C GLY A 146 -9.30 10.45 -9.80
N PRO A 147 -9.08 11.65 -10.37
CA PRO A 147 -9.62 12.01 -11.68
C PRO A 147 -9.14 11.05 -12.79
N PRO A 148 -9.96 10.80 -13.83
CA PRO A 148 -11.22 11.47 -14.15
C PRO A 148 -12.46 10.87 -13.47
N TYR A 149 -12.35 9.74 -12.78
CA TYR A 149 -13.51 9.01 -12.26
C TYR A 149 -13.96 9.53 -10.91
N ASN A 150 -13.03 10.03 -10.10
CA ASN A 150 -13.28 10.45 -8.73
C ASN A 150 -12.69 11.85 -8.44
N PRO A 151 -13.18 12.52 -7.37
CA PRO A 151 -12.48 13.67 -6.80
C PRO A 151 -11.03 13.31 -6.42
N PRO A 152 -10.12 14.28 -6.23
CA PRO A 152 -8.72 14.01 -5.91
C PRO A 152 -8.54 13.43 -4.50
N ARG A 153 -8.80 12.12 -4.35
CA ARG A 153 -8.78 11.36 -3.09
C ARG A 153 -7.83 10.17 -3.14
N ALA A 154 -6.97 10.11 -4.14
CA ALA A 154 -6.03 9.02 -4.36
C ALA A 154 -5.02 8.85 -3.21
N GLU A 155 -4.54 9.93 -2.59
CA GLU A 155 -3.48 9.86 -1.57
C GLU A 155 -4.02 10.06 -0.14
N ALA A 156 -3.69 9.15 0.79
CA ALA A 156 -4.13 9.16 2.19
C ALA A 156 -3.13 9.77 3.20
N THR A 157 -2.03 10.38 2.75
CA THR A 157 -0.92 10.88 3.59
C THR A 157 -1.39 11.67 4.83
N GLN A 158 -2.32 12.62 4.68
CA GLN A 158 -2.73 13.49 5.78
C GLN A 158 -3.45 12.73 6.91
N LEU A 159 -4.36 11.82 6.55
CA LEU A 159 -5.06 10.98 7.51
C LEU A 159 -4.09 10.04 8.24
N LEU A 160 -3.15 9.44 7.50
CA LEU A 160 -2.17 8.51 8.06
C LEU A 160 -1.13 9.20 8.96
N ASP A 161 -0.77 10.45 8.67
CA ASP A 161 0.10 11.23 9.55
C ASP A 161 -0.58 11.53 10.90
N LEU A 162 -1.88 11.84 10.89
CA LEU A 162 -2.66 12.01 12.12
C LEU A 162 -2.80 10.69 12.88
N LEU A 163 -3.03 9.57 12.18
CA LEU A 163 -3.10 8.25 12.81
C LEU A 163 -1.76 7.86 13.48
N ALA A 164 -0.63 8.16 12.83
CA ALA A 164 0.69 7.92 13.38
C ALA A 164 1.00 8.80 14.61
N VAL A 165 0.49 10.04 14.66
CA VAL A 165 0.57 10.90 15.85
C VAL A 165 -0.10 10.25 17.06
N GLU A 166 -1.24 9.60 16.83
CA GLU A 166 -2.02 8.83 17.82
C GLU A 166 -1.39 7.46 18.17
N GLY A 167 -0.21 7.16 17.62
CA GLY A 167 0.58 5.98 17.96
C GLY A 167 0.33 4.75 17.08
N GLN A 168 -0.50 4.86 16.05
CA GLN A 168 -0.77 3.78 15.10
C GLN A 168 0.01 4.00 13.80
N LEU A 169 1.18 3.38 13.71
CA LEU A 169 2.04 3.43 12.52
C LEU A 169 1.71 2.23 11.61
N LEU A 170 0.94 2.48 10.56
CA LEU A 170 0.60 1.44 9.59
C LEU A 170 1.58 1.43 8.41
N PRO A 171 2.11 0.26 8.03
CA PRO A 171 2.74 0.05 6.73
C PRO A 171 1.81 0.46 5.58
N THR A 172 2.39 0.92 4.48
CA THR A 172 1.62 1.53 3.38
C THR A 172 1.85 0.84 2.05
N ILE A 173 0.76 0.58 1.33
CA ILE A 173 0.77 0.05 -0.04
C ILE A 173 0.27 1.11 -1.03
N ALA A 174 0.73 1.02 -2.27
CA ALA A 174 0.14 1.75 -3.39
C ALA A 174 -0.42 0.74 -4.38
N THR A 175 -1.62 1.02 -4.87
CA THR A 175 -2.38 0.14 -5.74
C THR A 175 -3.09 0.94 -6.82
N ASP A 176 -3.59 0.21 -7.82
CA ASP A 176 -4.39 0.78 -8.89
C ASP A 176 -5.88 0.84 -8.54
N ASP A 177 -6.41 -0.23 -7.92
CA ASP A 177 -7.86 -0.48 -7.82
C ASP A 177 -8.52 -0.44 -9.20
N THR A 178 -7.85 -1.12 -10.15
CA THR A 178 -8.27 -1.05 -11.54
C THR A 178 -9.52 -1.88 -11.78
N HIS A 179 -10.48 -1.25 -12.45
CA HIS A 179 -11.67 -1.88 -12.98
C HIS A 179 -11.61 -1.99 -14.52
N TYR A 180 -10.52 -1.51 -15.12
CA TYR A 180 -10.34 -1.35 -16.57
C TYR A 180 -11.38 -0.41 -17.22
N TYR A 181 -11.76 0.63 -16.50
CA TYR A 181 -12.59 1.75 -16.96
C TYR A 181 -11.81 2.78 -17.78
N GLY A 182 -10.48 2.78 -17.69
CA GLY A 182 -9.58 3.48 -18.61
C GLY A 182 -8.21 3.81 -18.03
N HIS A 183 -8.11 4.90 -17.26
CA HIS A 183 -6.84 5.53 -16.87
C HIS A 183 -6.27 5.06 -15.53
N GLU A 184 -7.04 4.34 -14.73
CA GLU A 184 -6.69 3.91 -13.37
C GLU A 184 -5.64 2.78 -13.30
N ARG A 185 -5.24 2.23 -14.45
CA ARG A 185 -4.29 1.11 -14.54
C ARG A 185 -2.83 1.57 -14.48
N PHE A 186 -2.01 0.80 -13.78
CA PHE A 186 -0.55 0.90 -13.71
C PHE A 186 -0.02 2.23 -13.16
N THR A 187 -0.80 2.87 -12.29
CA THR A 187 -0.53 4.17 -11.66
C THR A 187 0.15 4.03 -10.30
N GLY A 188 -0.23 3.01 -9.51
CA GLY A 188 0.31 2.72 -8.18
C GLY A 188 0.73 1.26 -8.07
N PHE A 189 1.85 1.03 -7.40
CA PHE A 189 2.38 -0.32 -7.20
C PHE A 189 3.17 -0.43 -5.90
N THR A 190 3.29 -1.65 -5.41
CA THR A 190 4.08 -1.98 -4.22
C THR A 190 5.31 -2.78 -4.63
N LEU A 191 6.50 -2.33 -4.21
CA LEU A 191 7.77 -3.00 -4.48
C LEU A 191 8.16 -3.84 -3.27
N VAL A 192 8.19 -5.16 -3.44
CA VAL A 192 8.38 -6.16 -2.37
C VAL A 192 9.73 -6.84 -2.53
N GLN A 193 10.51 -6.87 -1.45
CA GLN A 193 11.76 -7.64 -1.41
C GLN A 193 11.50 -9.04 -0.88
N ALA A 194 11.62 -10.04 -1.75
CA ALA A 194 11.39 -11.44 -1.40
C ALA A 194 12.49 -12.34 -1.95
N ASP A 195 12.63 -13.52 -1.37
CA ASP A 195 13.67 -14.47 -1.81
C ASP A 195 13.36 -15.06 -3.20
N SER A 196 12.08 -15.12 -3.59
CA SER A 196 11.62 -15.60 -4.89
C SER A 196 10.30 -14.93 -5.27
N ASN A 197 9.93 -15.00 -6.56
CA ASN A 197 8.62 -14.58 -7.04
C ASN A 197 7.56 -15.67 -6.85
N SER A 198 7.44 -16.23 -5.64
CA SER A 198 6.42 -17.22 -5.31
C SER A 198 5.37 -16.58 -4.38
N PRO A 199 4.09 -16.99 -4.46
CA PRO A 199 3.05 -16.44 -3.59
C PRO A 199 3.43 -16.45 -2.10
N GLY A 200 3.99 -17.57 -1.61
CA GLY A 200 4.42 -17.69 -0.21
C GLY A 200 5.56 -16.72 0.16
N ALA A 201 6.56 -16.54 -0.71
CA ALA A 201 7.67 -15.63 -0.44
C ALA A 201 7.24 -14.16 -0.47
N ILE A 202 6.33 -13.80 -1.38
CA ILE A 202 5.75 -12.44 -1.46
C ILE A 202 4.91 -12.16 -0.21
N LEU A 203 4.03 -13.08 0.19
CA LEU A 203 3.20 -12.93 1.40
C LEU A 203 4.05 -12.81 2.67
N GLU A 204 5.13 -13.58 2.78
CA GLU A 204 6.02 -13.48 3.93
C GLU A 204 6.78 -12.15 3.95
N ALA A 205 7.23 -11.66 2.79
CA ALA A 205 7.86 -10.35 2.70
C ALA A 205 6.89 -9.20 3.05
N LEU A 206 5.61 -9.30 2.62
CA LEU A 206 4.56 -8.37 3.04
C LEU A 206 4.35 -8.41 4.56
N ARG A 207 4.22 -9.60 5.15
CA ARG A 207 4.06 -9.77 6.61
C ARG A 207 5.22 -9.16 7.41
N GLN A 208 6.43 -9.22 6.87
CA GLN A 208 7.64 -8.65 7.49
C GLN A 208 7.84 -7.16 7.21
N GLY A 209 6.97 -6.51 6.44
CA GLY A 209 7.12 -5.10 6.08
C GLY A 209 8.28 -4.81 5.11
N ARG A 210 8.80 -5.83 4.39
CA ARG A 210 9.92 -5.71 3.45
C ARG A 210 9.49 -5.17 2.09
N TYR A 211 8.84 -4.01 2.09
CA TYR A 211 8.30 -3.39 0.89
C TYR A 211 8.14 -1.87 1.06
N TYR A 212 7.83 -1.19 -0.04
CA TYR A 212 7.38 0.20 -0.03
C TYR A 212 6.40 0.48 -1.17
N ALA A 213 5.57 1.51 -0.98
CA ALA A 213 4.60 1.98 -1.96
C ALA A 213 5.23 2.95 -2.96
N SER A 214 4.86 2.89 -4.23
CA SER A 214 5.38 3.81 -5.26
C SER A 214 4.46 4.00 -6.46
N CYS A 215 4.54 5.18 -7.06
CA CYS A 215 3.98 5.52 -8.38
C CYS A 215 5.10 5.75 -9.42
N GLY A 216 6.37 5.52 -9.07
CA GLY A 216 7.51 5.77 -9.95
C GLY A 216 8.85 5.78 -9.22
N PRO A 217 9.09 6.71 -8.28
CA PRO A 217 10.37 6.82 -7.57
C PRO A 217 10.75 5.54 -6.81
N ARG A 218 12.06 5.35 -6.62
CA ARG A 218 12.61 4.16 -5.96
C ARG A 218 13.51 4.55 -4.80
N PHE A 219 13.37 3.85 -3.69
CA PHE A 219 14.34 3.88 -2.61
C PHE A 219 15.49 2.93 -2.94
N GLU A 220 16.73 3.38 -2.73
CA GLU A 220 17.91 2.53 -2.84
C GLU A 220 18.41 2.14 -1.45
N ARG A 221 18.42 3.10 -0.50
CA ARG A 221 18.79 2.84 0.90
C ARG A 221 18.23 3.93 1.81
N VAL A 222 17.76 3.54 2.99
CA VAL A 222 17.41 4.43 4.09
C VAL A 222 18.05 3.90 5.36
N SER A 223 18.78 4.76 6.07
CA SER A 223 19.45 4.37 7.32
C SER A 223 19.40 5.46 8.37
N LEU A 224 19.29 5.05 9.62
CA LEU A 224 19.43 5.90 10.79
C LEU A 224 20.86 5.79 11.34
N VAL A 225 21.63 6.87 11.21
CA VAL A 225 23.02 6.99 11.68
C VAL A 225 23.08 8.04 12.78
N GLY A 226 23.14 7.59 14.04
CA GLY A 226 23.02 8.50 15.19
C GLY A 226 21.66 9.20 15.22
N ASP A 227 21.66 10.52 15.09
CA ASP A 227 20.47 11.37 15.02
C ASP A 227 20.08 11.76 13.58
N ARG A 228 20.63 11.09 12.56
CA ARG A 228 20.41 11.43 11.15
C ARG A 228 19.76 10.30 10.38
N VAL A 229 18.68 10.61 9.68
CA VAL A 229 18.10 9.75 8.64
C VAL A 229 18.78 10.10 7.31
N GLU A 230 19.43 9.12 6.69
CA GLU A 230 20.09 9.24 5.40
C GLU A 230 19.32 8.43 4.35
N VAL A 231 19.11 9.03 3.18
CA VAL A 231 18.31 8.47 2.09
C VAL A 231 19.13 8.50 0.80
N ALA A 232 19.18 7.37 0.11
CA ALA A 232 19.61 7.22 -1.28
C ALA A 232 18.42 6.70 -2.12
N CYS A 233 18.24 7.24 -3.32
CA CYS A 233 17.05 7.02 -4.13
C CYS A 233 17.31 7.26 -5.63
N SER A 234 16.32 6.89 -6.45
CA SER A 234 16.24 7.35 -7.85
C SER A 234 16.17 8.88 -7.93
N PRO A 235 16.55 9.50 -9.06
CA PRO A 235 16.45 10.96 -9.24
C PRO A 235 15.06 11.51 -8.89
N VAL A 236 15.01 12.46 -7.95
CA VAL A 236 13.79 13.11 -7.47
C VAL A 236 13.93 14.63 -7.36
N GLN A 237 12.83 15.35 -7.22
CA GLN A 237 12.82 16.78 -6.93
C GLN A 237 12.82 17.06 -5.43
N HIS A 238 12.13 16.22 -4.66
CA HIS A 238 12.00 16.35 -3.21
C HIS A 238 12.21 15.03 -2.48
N ILE A 239 12.93 15.09 -1.36
CA ILE A 239 12.96 14.06 -0.31
C ILE A 239 12.35 14.68 0.94
N ILE A 240 11.24 14.12 1.40
CA ILE A 240 10.36 14.69 2.42
C ILE A 240 10.33 13.77 3.64
N PHE A 241 10.47 14.36 4.83
CA PHE A 241 10.49 13.67 6.12
C PHE A 241 9.32 14.13 6.98
N HIS A 242 8.30 13.28 7.08
CA HIS A 242 7.14 13.49 7.95
C HIS A 242 7.41 12.91 9.34
N SER A 243 6.89 13.55 10.38
CA SER A 243 6.88 13.04 11.75
C SER A 243 5.80 13.72 12.60
N ASN A 244 5.70 13.34 13.88
CA ASN A 244 4.73 13.90 14.82
C ASN A 244 4.98 15.36 15.25
N LEU A 245 6.06 16.00 14.80
CA LEU A 245 6.28 17.43 15.13
C LEU A 245 5.69 18.31 14.03
N PRO A 246 5.06 19.44 14.39
CA PRO A 246 4.57 20.40 13.40
C PRO A 246 5.70 21.09 12.63
N TRP A 247 6.92 21.13 13.18
CA TRP A 247 8.08 21.73 12.55
C TRP A 247 9.41 21.15 13.05
N ASN A 248 10.37 21.00 12.13
CA ASN A 248 11.80 20.81 12.38
C ASN A 248 12.57 21.27 11.13
N GLY A 249 13.80 21.75 11.28
CA GLY A 249 14.63 22.15 10.14
C GLY A 249 15.00 20.98 9.23
N GLY A 250 15.08 21.21 7.92
CA GLY A 250 15.59 20.21 6.97
C GLY A 250 14.65 19.04 6.65
N ARG A 251 13.35 19.16 6.95
CA ARG A 251 12.33 18.14 6.63
C ARG A 251 12.06 17.94 5.15
N VAL A 252 12.53 18.87 4.31
CA VAL A 252 12.42 18.75 2.86
C VAL A 252 13.78 19.08 2.28
N VAL A 253 14.35 18.15 1.53
CA VAL A 253 15.53 18.36 0.70
C VAL A 253 15.03 18.52 -0.73
N SER A 254 15.29 19.68 -1.33
CA SER A 254 14.81 20.04 -2.67
C SER A 254 15.96 20.32 -3.62
N GLY A 255 15.81 19.92 -4.87
CA GLY A 255 16.82 20.14 -5.91
C GLY A 255 16.41 19.52 -7.24
N GLU A 256 17.30 19.58 -8.22
CA GLU A 256 17.10 18.92 -9.51
C GLU A 256 17.77 17.55 -9.49
N ALA A 257 17.03 16.50 -9.84
CA ALA A 257 17.53 15.13 -9.96
C ALA A 257 18.34 14.65 -8.74
N LEU A 258 17.86 14.97 -7.53
CA LEU A 258 18.47 14.53 -6.28
C LEU A 258 18.45 13.01 -6.20
N THR A 259 19.58 12.40 -5.86
CA THR A 259 19.70 10.95 -5.62
C THR A 259 19.99 10.63 -4.16
N GLN A 260 20.20 11.65 -3.33
CA GLN A 260 20.47 11.50 -1.91
C GLN A 260 19.97 12.70 -1.11
N GLY A 261 19.65 12.47 0.15
CA GLY A 261 19.22 13.49 1.11
C GLY A 261 19.36 13.01 2.54
N ASN A 262 19.30 13.93 3.49
CA ASN A 262 19.33 13.57 4.90
C ASN A 262 18.54 14.55 5.76
N TYR A 263 18.12 14.08 6.92
CA TYR A 263 17.34 14.81 7.90
C TYR A 263 17.86 14.53 9.31
N ARG A 264 18.02 15.58 10.11
CA ARG A 264 18.45 15.48 11.50
C ARG A 264 17.22 15.44 12.41
N LEU A 265 17.10 14.35 13.18
CA LEU A 265 16.03 14.13 14.13
C LEU A 265 16.05 15.16 15.27
N ASN A 266 14.88 15.51 15.77
CA ASN A 266 14.70 16.32 16.97
C ASN A 266 14.12 15.46 18.11
N ARG A 267 14.96 14.57 18.65
CA ARG A 267 14.58 13.67 19.76
C ARG A 267 14.21 14.45 21.02
N ASP A 268 14.93 15.52 21.32
CA ASP A 268 14.65 16.38 22.49
C ASP A 268 13.30 17.11 22.35
N GLY A 269 12.85 17.37 21.13
CA GLY A 269 11.53 17.90 20.80
C GLY A 269 10.41 16.86 20.85
N GLY A 270 10.69 15.60 21.20
CA GLY A 270 9.71 14.53 21.29
C GLY A 270 9.32 13.91 19.94
N GLU A 271 10.22 13.92 18.96
CA GLU A 271 10.02 13.18 17.70
C GLU A 271 10.05 11.66 17.96
N ARG A 272 9.00 10.95 17.52
CA ARG A 272 8.74 9.52 17.83
C ARG A 272 8.78 8.60 16.62
N PHE A 273 8.57 9.13 15.42
CA PHE A 273 8.58 8.36 14.18
C PHE A 273 9.07 9.21 13.01
N VAL A 274 9.47 8.55 11.92
CA VAL A 274 9.69 9.21 10.62
C VAL A 274 8.99 8.41 9.52
N ARG A 275 8.38 9.12 8.58
CA ARG A 275 7.92 8.60 7.30
C ARG A 275 8.61 9.36 6.18
N VAL A 276 9.30 8.63 5.30
CA VAL A 276 10.07 9.21 4.20
C VAL A 276 9.26 9.11 2.92
N VAL A 277 9.14 10.24 2.20
CA VAL A 277 8.46 10.34 0.92
C VAL A 277 9.41 10.92 -0.12
N LEU A 278 9.43 10.30 -1.29
CA LEU A 278 10.13 10.79 -2.48
C LEU A 278 9.11 11.42 -3.42
N GLU A 279 9.46 12.50 -4.10
CA GLU A 279 8.63 13.11 -5.16
C GLU A 279 9.49 13.46 -6.37
N ASP A 280 9.20 12.87 -7.53
CA ASP A 280 9.93 13.18 -8.77
C ASP A 280 9.42 14.44 -9.48
N SER A 281 10.09 14.82 -10.57
CA SER A 281 9.75 16.02 -11.36
C SER A 281 8.38 15.95 -12.07
N GLN A 282 7.71 14.80 -12.05
CA GLN A 282 6.36 14.62 -12.58
C GLN A 282 5.30 14.61 -11.46
N GLY A 283 5.70 14.85 -10.21
CA GLY A 283 4.82 14.79 -9.04
C GLY A 283 4.48 13.36 -8.60
N ARG A 284 5.12 12.33 -9.15
CA ARG A 284 4.91 10.94 -8.72
C ARG A 284 5.70 10.70 -7.44
N ARG A 285 5.13 9.89 -6.55
CA ARG A 285 5.69 9.68 -5.22
C ARG A 285 6.04 8.23 -4.92
N ALA A 286 6.91 8.05 -3.93
CA ALA A 286 7.12 6.79 -3.25
C ALA A 286 7.12 7.01 -1.74
N TRP A 287 6.54 6.07 -0.99
CA TRP A 287 6.35 6.15 0.44
C TRP A 287 6.98 4.92 1.08
N LEU A 288 8.00 5.16 1.92
CA LEU A 288 8.56 4.10 2.75
C LEU A 288 7.61 3.82 3.92
N ASN A 289 7.54 2.55 4.35
CA ASN A 289 6.87 2.20 5.60
C ASN A 289 7.41 3.07 6.76
N PRO A 290 6.51 3.62 7.62
CA PRO A 290 6.95 4.46 8.73
C PRO A 290 7.76 3.62 9.74
N PHE A 291 8.74 4.25 10.38
CA PHE A 291 9.54 3.60 11.42
C PHE A 291 9.60 4.45 12.69
N SER A 292 9.50 3.79 13.84
CA SER A 292 9.64 4.42 15.16
C SER A 292 11.12 4.75 15.45
N LEU A 293 11.34 5.76 16.30
CA LEU A 293 12.67 6.28 16.67
C LEU A 293 13.18 5.80 18.02
#